data_AF-A0A2N1ULJ1-F1
#
_entry.id   AF-A0A2N1ULJ1-F1
#
_cell.length_a   1.000
_cell.length_b   1.000
_cell.length_c   1.000
_cell.angle_alpha   90.00
_cell.angle_beta   90.00
_cell.angle_gamma   90.00
#
_symmetry.space_group_name_H-M   'P 1'
#
loop_
_entity.id
_entity.type
_entity.pdbx_description
1 polymer ?
#
loop_
_entity_poly.entity_id
_entity_poly.type
_entity_poly.pdbx_seq_one_letter_code
_entity_poly.pdbx_strand_id
1 'polypeptide(L)'
;MSVQNLLRKQVVAEIKKKKLIFLTFVILSFIYLAISLVFGDMGLFRYLELNRTKINLQNQIAEINRQNEQFRTQLKLLKEDPFYREKLAREEFGLSRPNEYIFKYDK
;
A
#
# COMPACT_ATOMS: atom_id res chain seq x y z
N MET A 1 68.43 16.78 21.97
CA MET A 1 67.31 16.53 21.02
C MET A 1 66.90 17.88 20.45
N SER A 2 67.02 18.14 19.14
CA SER A 2 66.92 19.51 18.60
C SER A 2 65.48 20.06 18.59
N VAL A 3 65.33 21.36 18.90
CA VAL A 3 64.07 22.10 18.95
C VAL A 3 63.24 21.96 17.67
N GLN A 4 63.90 21.79 16.52
CA GLN A 4 63.24 21.58 15.23
C GLN A 4 62.37 20.31 15.17
N ASN A 5 62.74 19.26 15.93
CA ASN A 5 61.96 18.03 15.97
C ASN A 5 60.66 18.16 16.79
N LEU A 6 60.61 19.10 17.76
CA LEU A 6 59.42 19.36 18.57
C LEU A 6 58.38 20.17 17.78
N LEU A 7 58.82 21.20 17.07
CA LEU A 7 57.95 22.03 16.21
C LEU A 7 57.31 21.20 15.07
N ARG A 8 58.08 20.33 14.43
CA ARG A 8 57.55 19.40 13.41
C ARG A 8 56.47 18.47 13.96
N LYS A 9 56.68 17.90 15.16
CA LYS A 9 55.67 17.06 15.82
C LYS A 9 54.40 17.83 16.15
N GLN A 10 54.53 19.08 16.61
CA GLN A 10 53.39 19.94 16.93
C GLN A 10 52.57 20.29 15.68
N VAL A 11 53.22 20.67 14.58
CA VAL A 11 52.55 20.97 13.31
C VAL A 11 51.79 19.75 12.77
N VAL A 12 52.39 18.56 12.81
CA VAL A 12 51.74 17.32 12.36
C VAL A 12 50.53 16.96 13.24
N ALA A 13 50.61 17.19 14.56
CA ALA A 13 49.50 16.95 15.48
C ALA A 13 48.32 17.90 15.21
N GLU A 14 48.57 19.19 15.00
CA GLU A 14 47.55 20.18 14.66
C GLU A 14 46.87 19.88 13.31
N ILE A 15 47.64 19.47 12.30
CA ILE A 15 47.09 19.06 11.00
C ILE A 15 46.22 17.82 11.15
N LYS A 16 46.65 16.81 11.92
CA LYS A 16 45.83 15.61 12.21
C LYS A 16 44.53 15.96 12.92
N LYS A 17 44.57 16.86 13.91
CA LYS A 17 43.39 17.31 14.65
C LYS A 17 42.39 18.02 13.74
N LYS A 18 42.85 18.96 12.90
CA LYS A 18 42.01 19.64 11.90
C LYS A 18 41.40 18.66 10.89
N LYS A 19 42.17 17.68 10.42
CA LYS A 19 41.69 16.64 9.51
C LYS A 19 40.63 15.75 10.16
N LEU A 20 40.80 15.40 11.44
CA LEU A 20 39.82 14.63 12.20
C LEU A 20 38.51 15.40 12.37
N ILE A 21 38.58 16.68 12.75
CA ILE A 21 37.40 17.55 12.88
C ILE A 21 36.67 17.66 11.54
N PHE A 22 37.39 17.88 10.45
CA PHE A 22 36.81 17.94 9.11
C PHE A 22 36.13 16.62 8.73
N LEU A 23 36.77 15.47 8.98
CA LEU A 23 36.20 14.16 8.71
C LEU A 23 34.92 13.93 9.53
N THR A 24 34.93 14.28 10.81
CA THR A 24 33.74 14.20 11.68
C THR A 24 32.60 15.04 11.13
N PHE A 25 32.89 16.26 10.66
CA PHE A 25 31.88 17.15 10.06
C PHE A 25 31.29 16.58 8.77
N VAL A 26 32.14 16.01 7.90
CA VAL A 26 31.71 15.35 6.67
C VAL A 26 30.81 14.16 6.96
N ILE A 27 31.19 13.31 7.94
CA ILE A 27 30.39 12.16 8.35
C ILE A 27 29.03 12.60 8.89
N LEU A 28 29.00 13.61 9.76
CA LEU A 28 27.76 14.16 10.31
C LEU A 28 26.84 14.72 9.21
N SER A 29 27.41 15.46 8.26
CA SER A 29 26.65 15.99 7.11
C SER A 29 26.09 14.85 6.25
N PHE A 30 26.88 13.81 5.99
CA PHE A 30 26.44 12.65 5.23
C PHE A 30 25.30 11.88 5.93
N ILE A 31 25.40 11.71 7.25
CA ILE A 31 24.34 11.08 8.06
C ILE A 31 23.07 11.92 8.00
N TYR A 32 23.17 13.25 8.14
CA TYR A 32 22.03 14.15 8.06
C TYR A 32 21.33 14.05 6.70
N LEU A 33 22.09 14.06 5.60
CA LEU A 33 21.56 13.89 4.24
C LEU A 33 20.91 12.51 4.06
N ALA A 34 21.53 11.44 4.55
CA ALA A 34 20.97 10.10 4.48
C ALA A 34 19.63 10.00 5.22
N ILE A 35 19.53 10.57 6.43
CA ILE A 35 18.28 10.62 7.19
C ILE A 35 17.25 11.45 6.43
N SER A 36 17.60 12.63 5.94
CA SER A 36 16.69 13.48 5.18
C SER A 36 16.20 12.82 3.89
N LEU A 37 17.00 11.98 3.25
CA LEU A 37 16.60 11.26 2.05
C LEU A 37 15.66 10.10 2.35
N VAL A 38 15.86 9.41 3.48
CA VAL A 38 15.02 8.28 3.89
C VAL A 38 13.69 8.76 4.49
N PHE A 39 13.73 9.81 5.32
CA PHE A 39 12.62 10.32 6.12
C PHE A 39 12.01 11.64 5.59
N GLY A 40 12.54 12.22 4.52
CA GLY A 40 11.93 13.41 3.90
C GLY A 40 10.56 13.11 3.30
N ASP A 41 9.78 14.16 2.99
CA ASP A 41 8.41 14.05 2.48
C ASP A 41 8.28 13.22 1.18
N MET A 42 9.36 13.15 0.39
CA MET A 42 9.49 12.32 -0.82
C MET A 42 10.50 11.18 -0.63
N GLY A 43 10.73 10.75 0.60
CA GLY A 43 11.69 9.71 0.92
C GLY A 43 11.26 8.31 0.47
N LEU A 44 12.22 7.38 0.54
CA LEU A 44 12.04 5.97 0.16
C LEU A 44 10.88 5.30 0.91
N PHE A 45 10.66 5.67 2.17
CA PHE A 45 9.59 5.09 2.98
C PHE A 45 8.21 5.41 2.42
N ARG A 46 8.00 6.67 2.00
CA ARG A 46 6.74 7.11 1.40
C ARG A 46 6.46 6.43 0.06
N TYR A 47 7.50 6.22 -0.74
CA TYR A 47 7.39 5.47 -1.99
C TYR A 47 6.92 4.03 -1.77
N LEU A 48 7.49 3.34 -0.77
CA LEU A 48 7.08 1.97 -0.43
C LEU A 48 5.63 1.90 0.04
N GLU A 49 5.19 2.85 0.86
CA GLU A 49 3.80 2.96 1.30
C GLU A 49 2.87 3.19 0.10
N LEU A 50 3.17 4.17 -0.75
CA LEU A 50 2.38 4.47 -1.95
C LEU A 50 2.28 3.25 -2.88
N ASN A 51 3.38 2.51 -3.05
CA ASN A 51 3.37 1.33 -3.90
C ASN A 51 2.48 0.22 -3.32
N ARG A 52 2.49 0.02 -2.00
CA ARG A 52 1.56 -0.91 -1.33
C ARG A 52 0.11 -0.47 -1.51
N THR A 53 -0.19 0.81 -1.30
CA THR A 53 -1.55 1.36 -1.49
C THR A 53 -2.00 1.20 -2.94
N LYS A 54 -1.12 1.46 -3.91
CA LYS A 54 -1.40 1.25 -5.34
C LYS A 54 -1.78 -0.19 -5.64
N ILE A 55 -0.99 -1.16 -5.16
CA ILE A 55 -1.29 -2.59 -5.36
C ILE A 55 -2.62 -2.97 -4.72
N ASN A 56 -2.87 -2.49 -3.50
CA ASN A 56 -4.13 -2.77 -2.81
C ASN A 56 -5.35 -2.22 -3.57
N LEU A 57 -5.27 -0.96 -4.05
CA LEU A 57 -6.32 -0.35 -4.86
C LEU A 57 -6.54 -1.12 -6.17
N GLN A 58 -5.47 -1.56 -6.84
CA GLN A 58 -5.59 -2.37 -8.05
C GLN A 58 -6.32 -3.70 -7.79
N ASN A 59 -6.02 -4.36 -6.67
CA ASN A 59 -6.72 -5.59 -6.28
C ASN A 59 -8.20 -5.33 -5.97
N GLN A 60 -8.53 -4.23 -5.29
CA GLN A 60 -9.91 -3.85 -5.03
C GLN A 60 -10.69 -3.60 -6.33
N ILE A 61 -10.08 -2.89 -7.28
CA ILE A 61 -10.68 -2.64 -8.61
C ILE A 61 -10.93 -3.97 -9.33
N ALA A 62 -9.96 -4.89 -9.31
CA ALA A 62 -10.12 -6.20 -9.94
C ALA A 62 -11.26 -7.00 -9.32
N GLU A 63 -11.38 -7.02 -7.99
CA GLU A 63 -12.46 -7.73 -7.30
C GLU A 63 -13.84 -7.10 -7.59
N ILE A 64 -13.95 -5.78 -7.54
CA ILE A 64 -15.20 -5.08 -7.87
C ILE A 64 -15.61 -5.35 -9.33
N ASN A 65 -14.66 -5.35 -10.25
CA ASN A 65 -14.94 -5.67 -11.65
C ASN A 65 -15.46 -7.10 -11.82
N ARG A 66 -14.84 -8.07 -11.14
CA ARG A 66 -15.32 -9.46 -11.14
C ARG A 66 -16.74 -9.57 -10.59
N GLN A 67 -17.04 -8.91 -9.48
CA GLN A 67 -18.37 -8.88 -8.90
C GLN A 67 -19.39 -8.23 -9.85
N ASN A 68 -19.01 -7.12 -10.50
CA ASN A 68 -19.85 -6.47 -11.51
C ASN A 68 -20.16 -7.39 -12.70
N GLU A 69 -19.19 -8.17 -13.19
CA GLU A 69 -19.44 -9.14 -14.26
C GLU A 69 -20.38 -10.27 -13.83
N GLN A 70 -20.21 -10.76 -12.59
CA GLN A 70 -21.12 -11.75 -12.02
C GLN A 70 -22.54 -11.21 -11.89
N PHE A 71 -22.72 -10.00 -11.36
CA PHE A 71 -24.03 -9.36 -11.25
C PHE A 71 -24.65 -9.09 -12.62
N ARG A 72 -23.87 -8.64 -13.61
CA ARG A 72 -24.35 -8.46 -14.99
C ARG A 72 -24.85 -9.78 -15.59
N THR A 73 -24.15 -10.87 -15.34
CA THR A 73 -24.54 -12.21 -15.79
C THR A 73 -25.84 -12.66 -15.12
N GLN A 74 -25.97 -12.47 -13.80
CA GLN A 74 -27.21 -12.77 -13.07
C GLN A 74 -28.38 -11.92 -13.57
N LEU A 75 -28.16 -10.62 -13.80
CA LEU A 75 -29.16 -9.71 -14.38
C LEU A 75 -29.59 -10.13 -15.78
N LYS A 76 -28.65 -10.61 -16.60
CA LYS A 76 -28.95 -11.12 -17.94
C LYS A 76 -29.83 -12.37 -17.85
N LEU A 77 -29.47 -13.33 -17.01
CA LEU A 77 -30.27 -14.54 -16.76
C LEU A 77 -31.68 -14.18 -16.25
N LEU A 78 -31.78 -13.24 -15.33
CA LEU A 78 -33.07 -12.76 -14.82
C LEU A 78 -33.92 -12.07 -15.90
N LYS A 79 -33.32 -11.29 -16.80
CA LYS A 79 -34.08 -10.60 -17.85
C LYS A 79 -34.51 -11.54 -18.98
N GLU A 80 -33.62 -12.42 -19.40
CA GLU A 80 -33.80 -13.26 -20.59
C GLU A 80 -34.56 -14.55 -20.30
N ASP A 81 -34.49 -15.09 -19.08
CA ASP A 81 -35.16 -16.33 -18.70
C ASP A 81 -36.41 -16.08 -17.81
N PRO A 82 -37.63 -16.25 -18.34
CA PRO A 82 -38.87 -16.16 -17.57
C PRO A 82 -38.96 -17.22 -16.45
N PHE A 83 -38.39 -18.41 -16.67
CA PHE A 83 -38.40 -19.49 -15.68
C PHE A 83 -37.50 -19.16 -14.50
N TYR A 84 -36.33 -18.56 -14.75
CA TYR A 84 -35.43 -18.10 -13.69
C TYR A 84 -36.06 -16.98 -12.84
N ARG A 85 -36.80 -16.05 -13.45
CA ARG A 85 -37.59 -15.03 -12.73
C ARG A 85 -38.67 -15.63 -11.84
N GLU A 86 -39.45 -16.55 -12.38
CA GLU A 86 -40.53 -17.19 -11.63
C GLU A 86 -39.97 -18.03 -10.48
N LYS A 87 -38.87 -18.75 -10.70
CA LYS A 87 -38.16 -19.49 -9.65
C LYS A 87 -37.68 -18.57 -8.53
N LEU A 88 -37.01 -17.46 -8.86
CA LEU A 88 -36.52 -16.49 -7.87
C LEU A 88 -37.67 -15.85 -7.09
N ALA A 89 -38.76 -15.48 -7.77
CA ALA A 89 -39.95 -14.93 -7.12
C ALA A 89 -40.60 -15.91 -6.12
N ARG A 90 -40.62 -17.20 -6.45
CA ARG A 90 -41.17 -18.26 -5.58
C ARG A 90 -40.24 -18.60 -4.41
N GLU A 91 -38.93 -18.72 -4.63
CA GLU A 91 -37.96 -19.16 -3.62
C GLU A 91 -37.54 -18.03 -2.66
N GLU A 92 -37.15 -16.87 -3.18
CA GLU A 92 -36.62 -15.76 -2.36
C GLU A 92 -37.73 -14.89 -1.79
N PHE A 93 -38.80 -14.66 -2.57
CA PHE A 93 -39.88 -13.73 -2.19
C PHE A 93 -41.18 -14.44 -1.78
N GLY A 94 -41.27 -15.76 -1.94
CA GLY A 94 -42.47 -16.53 -1.59
C GLY A 94 -43.71 -16.10 -2.37
N LEU A 95 -43.55 -15.55 -3.58
CA LEU A 95 -44.65 -15.08 -4.41
C LEU A 95 -45.25 -16.24 -5.20
N SER A 96 -46.58 -16.34 -5.24
CA SER A 96 -47.33 -17.26 -6.10
C SER A 96 -48.18 -16.50 -7.11
N ARG A 97 -48.64 -17.17 -8.17
CA ARG A 97 -49.63 -16.57 -9.06
C ARG A 97 -50.94 -16.37 -8.30
N PRO A 98 -51.82 -15.43 -8.72
CA PRO A 98 -53.08 -15.14 -8.02
C PRO A 98 -54.00 -16.36 -7.79
N ASN A 99 -53.80 -17.43 -8.57
CA ASN A 99 -54.60 -18.64 -8.55
C ASN A 99 -53.88 -19.84 -7.90
N GLU A 100 -52.76 -19.62 -7.19
CA GLU A 100 -51.93 -20.67 -6.57
C GLU A 100 -51.84 -20.51 -5.05
N TYR A 101 -52.01 -21.62 -4.32
CA TYR A 101 -51.93 -21.67 -2.87
C TYR A 101 -50.50 -21.98 -2.40
N ILE A 102 -49.99 -21.23 -1.41
CA ILE A 102 -48.68 -21.45 -0.80
C ILE A 102 -48.87 -22.25 0.49
N PHE A 103 -48.37 -23.48 0.53
CA PHE A 103 -48.35 -24.31 1.73
C PHE A 103 -47.06 -24.06 2.52
N LYS A 104 -47.16 -23.34 3.64
CA LYS A 104 -46.07 -23.23 4.62
C LYS A 104 -46.34 -24.24 5.73
N TYR A 105 -45.42 -25.19 5.91
CA TYR A 105 -45.46 -26.11 7.05
C TYR A 105 -44.73 -25.44 8.21
N ASP A 106 -45.45 -25.16 9.30
CA ASP A 106 -44.82 -24.82 10.56
C ASP A 106 -44.11 -26.07 11.10
N LYS A 107 -42.91 -25.87 11.65
CA LYS A 107 -42.08 -26.97 12.15
C LYS A 107 -42.46 -27.34 13.57
#